data_AF-A0A133NT65-F1
#
_entry.id   AF-A0A133NT65-F1
#
_cell.length_a   1.000
_cell.length_b   1.000
_cell.length_c   1.000
_cell.angle_alpha   90.00
_cell.angle_beta   90.00
_cell.angle_gamma   90.00
#
_symmetry.space_group_name_H-M   'P 1'
#
loop_
_entity.id
_entity.type
_entity.pdbx_description
1 polymer ?
#
loop_
_entity_poly.entity_id
_entity_poly.type
_entity_poly.pdbx_seq_one_letter_code
_entity_poly.pdbx_strand_id
1 'polypeptide(L)' 'MRANPILLQKKYARVVSLLVERAGLSYEQALDVFYHSVTYDLMRNGISDMHCMSDGYLVQDLLDEMHEASEKNNL' A
#
# COMPACT_ATOMS: atom_id res chain seq x y z
N MET A 1 -3.84 16.23 -5.20
CA MET A 1 -2.65 17.09 -4.96
C MET A 1 -1.37 16.29 -5.14
N ARG A 2 -0.20 16.88 -5.42
CA ARG A 2 1.08 16.12 -5.47
C ARG A 2 1.86 16.33 -4.17
N ALA A 3 2.16 15.24 -3.48
CA ALA A 3 3.02 15.26 -2.30
C ALA A 3 4.45 15.64 -2.65
N ASN A 4 5.18 16.22 -1.69
CA ASN A 4 6.64 16.33 -1.80
C ASN A 4 7.24 14.91 -1.99
N PRO A 5 8.07 14.68 -3.02
CA PRO A 5 8.57 13.34 -3.34
C PRO A 5 9.30 12.65 -2.18
N ILE A 6 10.08 13.39 -1.39
CA ILE A 6 10.83 12.82 -0.24
C ILE A 6 9.87 12.38 0.86
N LEU A 7 8.85 13.19 1.14
CA LEU A 7 7.84 12.85 2.15
C LEU A 7 7.00 11.66 1.71
N LEU A 8 6.69 11.57 0.41
CA LEU A 8 5.94 10.44 -0.15
C LEU A 8 6.73 9.13 -0.03
N GLN A 9 8.04 9.15 -0.34
CA GLN A 9 8.90 7.96 -0.16
C GLN A 9 9.00 7.53 1.31
N LYS A 10 9.12 8.47 2.25
CA LYS A 10 9.09 8.16 3.69
C LYS A 10 7.76 7.54 4.12
N LYS A 11 6.66 8.00 3.53
CA LYS A 11 5.33 7.42 3.77
C LYS A 11 5.24 5.99 3.25
N TYR A 12 5.76 5.71 2.06
CA TYR A 12 5.81 4.36 1.52
C TYR A 12 6.55 3.41 2.46
N ALA A 13 7.73 3.80 2.95
CA ALA A 13 8.48 2.99 3.90
C ALA A 13 7.68 2.66 5.18
N ARG A 14 6.91 3.63 5.71
CA ARG A 14 6.04 3.43 6.88
C ARG A 14 4.89 2.47 6.58
N VAL A 15 4.20 2.64 5.45
CA VAL A 15 3.09 1.79 5.02
C VAL A 15 3.56 0.35 4.80
N VAL A 16 4.70 0.15 4.11
CA VAL A 16 5.29 -1.18 3.88
C VAL A 16 5.71 -1.84 5.19
N SER A 17 6.33 -1.10 6.11
CA SER A 17 6.71 -1.63 7.42
C SER A 17 5.49 -2.09 8.23
N LEU A 18 4.40 -1.32 8.20
CA LEU A 18 3.16 -1.69 8.88
C LEU A 18 2.44 -2.86 8.19
N LEU A 19 2.54 -2.97 6.86
CA LEU A 19 2.01 -4.12 6.11
C LEU A 19 2.74 -5.42 6.49
N VAL A 20 4.08 -5.38 6.61
CA VAL A 20 4.88 -6.51 7.11
C VAL A 20 4.36 -7.01 8.45
N GLU A 21 4.14 -6.09 9.40
CA GLU A 21 3.66 -6.42 10.74
C GLU A 21 2.24 -7.02 10.73
N ARG A 22 1.32 -6.46 9.94
CA ARG A 22 -0.09 -6.89 9.92
C ARG A 22 -0.33 -8.17 9.11
N ALA A 23 0.38 -8.36 8.01
CA ALA A 23 0.21 -9.50 7.11
C ALA A 23 1.14 -10.69 7.45
N GLY A 24 2.14 -10.49 8.32
CA GLY A 24 3.13 -11.52 8.63
C GLY A 24 4.04 -11.87 7.44
N LEU A 25 4.26 -10.90 6.54
CA LEU A 25 5.05 -11.07 5.32
C LEU A 25 6.53 -10.75 5.54
N SER A 26 7.40 -11.23 4.64
CA SER A 26 8.74 -10.64 4.51
C SER A 26 8.65 -9.22 3.94
N TYR A 27 9.68 -8.40 4.15
CA TYR A 27 9.73 -7.05 3.57
C TYR A 27 9.69 -7.08 2.03
N GLU A 28 10.33 -8.08 1.42
CA GLU A 28 10.32 -8.29 -0.03
C GLU A 28 8.89 -8.59 -0.54
N GLN A 29 8.16 -9.49 0.14
CA GLN A 29 6.77 -9.80 -0.20
C GLN A 29 5.86 -8.57 -0.03
N ALA A 30 6.03 -7.81 1.05
CA ALA A 30 5.26 -6.60 1.28
C ALA A 30 5.53 -5.51 0.24
N LEU A 31 6.77 -5.38 -0.23
CA LEU A 31 7.11 -4.47 -1.34
C LEU A 31 6.46 -4.90 -2.65
N ASP A 32 6.45 -6.20 -2.95
CA ASP A 32 5.82 -6.74 -4.16
C ASP A 32 4.32 -6.44 -4.17
N VAL A 33 3.63 -6.72 -3.06
CA VAL A 33 2.22 -6.34 -2.85
C VAL A 33 2.04 -4.84 -3.04
N PHE A 34 2.85 -4.03 -2.35
CA PHE A 34 2.69 -2.59 -2.35
C PHE A 34 2.83 -2.01 -3.76
N TYR A 35 3.86 -2.37 -4.52
CA TYR A 35 4.10 -1.78 -5.83
C TYR A 35 3.12 -2.24 -6.93
N HIS A 36 2.44 -3.37 -6.74
CA HIS A 36 1.40 -3.86 -7.65
C HIS A 36 -0.03 -3.49 -7.21
N SER A 37 -0.17 -2.73 -6.11
CA SER A 37 -1.47 -2.33 -5.57
C SER A 37 -2.09 -1.14 -6.29
N VAL A 38 -3.42 -1.11 -6.33
CA VAL A 38 -4.20 0.07 -6.73
C VAL A 38 -3.95 1.20 -5.74
N THR A 39 -3.86 0.90 -4.44
CA THR A 39 -3.54 1.86 -3.39
C THR A 39 -2.26 2.65 -3.68
N TYR A 40 -1.17 1.98 -4.09
CA TYR A 40 0.07 2.65 -4.49
C TYR A 40 -0.13 3.58 -5.69
N ASP A 41 -0.83 3.13 -6.72
CA ASP A 41 -1.09 3.96 -7.91
C ASP A 41 -1.89 5.21 -7.56
N LEU A 42 -2.89 5.11 -6.67
CA LEU A 42 -3.65 6.26 -6.21
C LEU A 42 -2.78 7.23 -5.40
N MET A 43 -1.95 6.71 -4.48
CA MET A 43 -1.01 7.52 -3.70
C MET A 43 -0.01 8.23 -4.60
N ARG A 44 0.64 7.50 -5.52
CA ARG A 44 1.68 7.99 -6.44
C ARG A 44 1.16 9.10 -7.34
N ASN A 45 -0.06 8.92 -7.86
CA ASN A 45 -0.67 9.88 -8.78
C ASN A 45 -1.42 11.00 -8.05
N GLY A 46 -1.52 10.94 -6.73
CA GLY A 46 -2.18 11.96 -5.92
C GLY A 46 -3.70 12.01 -6.14
N ILE A 47 -4.29 10.86 -6.49
CA ILE A 47 -5.72 10.69 -6.76
C ILE A 47 -6.45 10.60 -5.42
N SER A 48 -7.58 11.31 -5.30
CA SER A 48 -8.40 11.39 -4.09
C SER A 48 -7.63 11.76 -2.81
N ASP A 49 -6.45 12.38 -2.97
CA ASP A 49 -5.51 12.67 -1.89
C ASP A 49 -5.19 11.45 -1.00
N MET A 50 -5.12 10.24 -1.59
CA MET A 50 -4.80 9.00 -0.87
C MET A 50 -3.48 9.07 -0.11
N HIS A 51 -2.50 9.82 -0.63
CA HIS A 51 -1.23 10.09 0.05
C HIS A 51 -1.38 10.91 1.36
N CYS A 52 -2.55 11.47 1.67
CA CYS A 52 -2.85 12.16 2.93
C CYS A 52 -3.49 11.23 3.97
N MET A 53 -4.03 10.07 3.57
CA MET A 53 -4.70 9.13 4.47
C MET A 53 -3.75 8.51 5.50
N SER A 54 -4.24 8.00 6.63
CA SER A 54 -3.37 7.41 7.65
C SER A 54 -2.67 6.14 7.12
N ASP A 55 -1.50 5.81 7.65
CA ASP A 55 -0.79 4.58 7.25
C ASP A 55 -1.67 3.34 7.48
N GLY A 56 -2.42 3.32 8.60
CA GLY A 56 -3.29 2.21 8.94
C GLY A 56 -4.49 2.04 8.01
N TYR A 57 -5.01 3.13 7.45
CA TYR A 57 -6.05 3.11 6.41
C TYR A 57 -5.49 2.51 5.12
N LEU A 58 -4.33 3.01 4.68
CA LEU A 58 -3.69 2.54 3.44
C LEU A 58 -3.27 1.07 3.53
N VAL A 59 -2.81 0.62 4.69
CA VAL A 59 -2.51 -0.81 4.89
C VAL A 59 -3.79 -1.65 4.90
N GLN A 60 -4.92 -1.13 5.36
CA GLN A 60 -6.17 -1.89 5.27
C GLN A 60 -6.59 -2.09 3.81
N ASP A 61 -6.55 -1.04 3.00
CA ASP A 61 -6.84 -1.15 1.56
C ASP A 61 -5.91 -2.17 0.87
N LEU A 62 -4.62 -2.18 1.23
CA LEU A 62 -3.65 -3.18 0.72
C LEU A 62 -4.01 -4.61 1.12
N LEU A 63 -4.45 -4.84 2.36
CA LEU A 63 -4.86 -6.17 2.83
C LEU A 63 -6.12 -6.64 2.12
N ASP A 64 -7.07 -5.74 1.88
CA ASP A 64 -8.31 -6.03 1.17
C ASP A 64 -7.99 -6.39 -0.30
N GLU A 65 -7.12 -5.63 -0.97
CA GLU A 65 -6.64 -5.92 -2.33
C GLU A 65 -5.93 -7.30 -2.42
N MET A 66 -5.09 -7.64 -1.44
CA MET A 66 -4.44 -8.96 -1.36
C MET A 66 -5.46 -10.10 -1.26
N HIS A 67 -6.48 -9.92 -0.41
CA HIS A 67 -7.54 -10.91 -0.23
C HIS A 67 -8.32 -11.10 -1.53
N GLU A 68 -8.74 -10.01 -2.19
CA GLU A 68 -9.41 -10.07 -3.49
C GLU A 68 -8.58 -10.75 -4.58
N ALA A 69 -7.27 -10.51 -4.62
CA ALA A 69 -6.37 -11.16 -5.56
C ALA A 69 -6.26 -12.68 -5.31
N SER A 70 -6.22 -13.09 -4.03
CA SER A 70 -6.22 -14.51 -3.68
C SER A 70 -7.51 -15.22 -4.09
N GLU A 71 -8.67 -14.58 -3.91
CA GLU A 71 -9.97 -15.14 -4.32
C GLU A 71 -10.05 -15.30 -5.85
N LYS A 72 -9.55 -14.32 -6.62
CA LYS A 72 -9.52 -14.41 -8.10
C LYS A 72 -8.62 -15.54 -8.62
N ASN A 73 -7.57 -15.89 -7.90
CA ASN A 73 -6.67 -16.99 -8.28
C ASN A 73 -7.22 -18.38 -7.93
N ASN A 74 -8.27 -18.45 -7.11
CA ASN A 74 -8.92 -19.68 -6.67
C ASN A 74 -10.19 -20.04 -7.47
N LEU A 75 -10.57 -19.21 -8.45
CA LEU A 75 -11.64 -19.47 -9.44
C LEU A 75 -11.07 -19.91 -10.78
#